data_AF-A0A2D6AJM8-F1
#
_entry.id   AF-A0A2D6AJM8-F1
#
_cell.length_a   1.000
_cell.length_b   1.000
_cell.length_c   1.000
_cell.angle_alpha   90.00
_cell.angle_beta   90.00
_cell.angle_gamma   90.00
#
_symmetry.space_group_name_H-M   'P 1'
#
loop_
_entity.id
_entity.type
_entity.pdbx_description
1 polymer ?
#
loop_
_entity_poly.entity_id
_entity_poly.type
_entity_poly.pdbx_seq_one_letter_code
_entity_poly.pdbx_strand_id
1 'polypeptide(L)'
;MNIISSLQEVVTSEEPILFETKDGSIIHIEPEDAHNLVKIHDNMNQENQVKMRHLLETSEEDFNKILSFCHIQVNEGDEDVH
;
A
#
# COMPACT_ATOMS: atom_id res chain seq x y z
N MET A 1 14.67 -5.19 -4.08
CA MET A 1 13.67 -5.39 -3.01
C MET A 1 12.30 -5.20 -3.67
N ASN A 2 11.29 -5.98 -3.31
CA ASN A 2 9.94 -5.90 -3.92
C ASN A 2 9.02 -5.26 -2.88
N ILE A 3 8.31 -4.18 -3.25
CA ILE A 3 7.43 -3.46 -2.30
C ILE A 3 6.38 -4.37 -1.66
N ILE A 4 5.84 -5.34 -2.39
CA ILE A 4 4.81 -6.24 -1.81
C ILE A 4 5.40 -7.12 -0.72
N SER A 5 6.62 -7.59 -0.89
CA SER A 5 7.30 -8.38 0.15
C SER A 5 7.56 -7.52 1.39
N SER A 6 7.93 -6.25 1.19
CA SER A 6 8.10 -5.28 2.27
C SER A 6 6.78 -4.98 3.01
N LEU A 7 5.67 -4.81 2.28
CA LEU A 7 4.35 -4.64 2.88
C LEU A 7 3.91 -5.89 3.67
N GLN A 8 4.14 -7.09 3.12
CA GLN A 8 3.82 -8.35 3.81
C GLN A 8 4.67 -8.58 5.05
N GLU A 9 5.94 -8.15 5.02
CA GLU A 9 6.84 -8.18 6.17
C GLU A 9 6.28 -7.31 7.29
N VAL A 10 5.91 -6.06 7.01
CA VAL A 10 5.29 -5.14 7.98
C VAL A 10 4.01 -5.72 8.56
N VAL A 11 3.14 -6.29 7.71
CA VAL A 11 1.89 -6.95 8.14
C VAL A 11 2.17 -8.12 9.08
N THR A 12 3.29 -8.83 8.91
CA THR A 12 3.63 -10.00 9.72
C THR A 12 4.38 -9.64 10.99
N SER A 13 5.26 -8.64 10.93
CA SER A 13 6.06 -8.19 12.06
C SER A 13 5.31 -7.23 12.98
N GLU A 14 4.28 -6.54 12.46
CA GLU A 14 3.64 -5.39 13.08
C GLU A 14 4.63 -4.24 13.42
N GLU A 15 5.79 -4.22 12.74
CA GLU A 15 6.81 -3.19 12.90
C GLU A 15 6.94 -2.35 11.63
N PRO A 16 7.00 -1.02 11.75
CA PRO A 16 7.16 -0.15 10.60
C PRO A 16 8.55 -0.28 9.98
N ILE A 17 8.63 -0.04 8.67
CA ILE A 17 9.90 -0.09 7.93
C ILE A 17 10.12 1.17 7.10
N LEU A 18 11.38 1.40 6.74
CA LEU A 18 11.77 2.39 5.74
C LEU A 18 11.96 1.70 4.38
N PHE A 19 11.27 2.22 3.37
CA PHE A 19 11.37 1.75 2.00
C PHE A 19 11.91 2.85 1.08
N GLU A 20 12.94 2.55 0.31
CA GLU A 20 13.51 3.48 -0.69
C GLU A 20 12.85 3.25 -2.05
N THR A 21 12.24 4.30 -2.61
CA THR A 21 11.63 4.30 -3.94
C THR A 21 12.66 4.45 -5.06
N LYS A 22 12.25 4.21 -6.31
CA LYS A 22 13.12 4.30 -7.48
C LYS A 22 13.66 5.70 -7.75
N ASP A 23 12.95 6.74 -7.30
CA ASP A 23 13.41 8.13 -7.36
C ASP A 23 14.33 8.52 -6.19
N GLY A 24 14.59 7.61 -5.24
CA GLY A 24 15.44 7.82 -4.07
C GLY A 24 14.73 8.41 -2.85
N SER A 25 13.40 8.59 -2.90
CA SER A 25 12.62 9.00 -1.73
C SER A 25 12.57 7.87 -0.70
N ILE A 26 12.42 8.24 0.59
CA ILE A 26 12.29 7.28 1.68
C ILE A 26 10.88 7.37 2.24
N ILE A 27 10.16 6.27 2.17
CA ILE A 27 8.79 6.13 2.69
C ILE A 27 8.83 5.39 4.01
N HIS A 28 8.09 5.90 4.99
CA HIS A 28 7.81 5.17 6.23
C HIS A 28 6.51 4.39 6.05
N ILE A 29 6.60 3.06 6.09
CA ILE A 29 5.44 2.18 5.92
C ILE A 29 4.99 1.72 7.30
N GLU A 30 3.84 2.22 7.74
CA GLU A 30 3.20 1.81 8.99
C GLU A 30 2.40 0.50 8.80
N PRO A 31 2.20 -0.29 9.87
CA PRO A 31 1.38 -1.51 9.80
C PRO A 31 -0.04 -1.30 9.26
N GLU A 32 -0.72 -0.22 9.66
CA GLU A 32 -2.07 0.09 9.19
C GLU A 32 -2.12 0.30 7.67
N ASP A 33 -1.17 1.09 7.15
CA ASP A 33 -1.05 1.35 5.72
C ASP A 33 -0.75 0.06 4.96
N ALA A 34 0.15 -0.76 5.48
CA ALA A 34 0.53 -2.04 4.87
C ALA A 34 -0.66 -3.01 4.80
N HIS A 35 -1.46 -3.11 5.88
CA HIS A 35 -2.67 -3.92 5.89
C HIS A 35 -3.67 -3.49 4.82
N ASN A 36 -3.93 -2.18 4.71
CA ASN A 36 -4.87 -1.65 3.73
C ASN A 36 -4.39 -1.88 2.30
N LEU A 37 -3.11 -1.64 2.03
CA LEU A 37 -2.50 -1.83 0.72
C LEU A 37 -2.50 -3.30 0.28
N VAL A 38 -2.14 -4.23 1.16
CA VAL A 38 -2.16 -5.68 0.86
C VAL A 38 -3.58 -6.15 0.60
N LYS A 39 -4.54 -5.75 1.43
CA LYS A 39 -5.96 -6.12 1.27
C LYS A 39 -6.50 -5.67 -0.08
N ILE A 40 -6.22 -4.43 -0.50
CA ILE A 40 -6.70 -3.92 -1.79
C ILE A 40 -5.96 -4.59 -2.95
N HIS A 41 -4.64 -4.76 -2.84
CA HIS A 41 -3.84 -5.48 -3.81
C HIS A 41 -4.42 -6.87 -4.12
N ASP A 42 -4.75 -7.65 -3.10
CA ASP A 42 -5.24 -9.02 -3.26
C ASP A 42 -6.66 -9.10 -3.83
N ASN A 43 -7.45 -8.03 -3.72
CA ASN A 43 -8.79 -7.92 -4.30
C ASN A 43 -8.79 -7.43 -5.76
N MET A 44 -7.63 -7.06 -6.31
CA MET A 44 -7.51 -6.60 -7.70
C MET A 44 -7.17 -7.74 -8.68
N ASN A 45 -7.50 -7.52 -9.95
CA ASN A 45 -6.99 -8.38 -11.03
C ASN A 45 -5.47 -8.20 -11.25
N GLN A 46 -4.86 -9.16 -11.95
CA GLN A 46 -3.40 -9.20 -12.15
C GLN A 46 -2.85 -7.94 -12.83
N GLU A 47 -3.57 -7.35 -13.80
CA GLU A 47 -3.13 -6.14 -14.50
C GLU A 47 -3.06 -4.95 -13.53
N ASN A 48 -4.09 -4.78 -12.70
CA ASN A 48 -4.16 -3.71 -11.71
C ASN A 48 -3.16 -3.91 -10.58
N GLN A 49 -2.92 -5.15 -10.14
CA GLN A 49 -1.84 -5.46 -9.20
C GLN A 49 -0.47 -5.03 -9.73
N VAL A 50 -0.18 -5.30 -11.01
CA VAL A 50 1.09 -4.87 -11.64
C VAL A 50 1.19 -3.34 -11.65
N LYS A 51 0.10 -2.63 -12.01
CA LYS A 51 0.07 -1.17 -12.02
C LYS A 51 0.28 -0.58 -10.63
N MET A 52 -0.41 -1.11 -9.62
CA MET A 52 -0.27 -0.66 -8.24
C MET A 52 1.16 -0.85 -7.74
N ARG A 53 1.76 -2.03 -7.96
CA ARG A 53 3.18 -2.29 -7.64
C ARG A 53 4.10 -1.27 -8.28
N HIS A 54 3.88 -0.95 -9.56
CA HIS A 54 4.71 0.02 -10.26
C HIS A 54 4.63 1.40 -9.61
N LEU A 55 3.42 1.86 -9.28
CA LEU A 55 3.19 3.18 -8.68
C LEU A 55 3.79 3.27 -7.26
N LEU A 56 3.59 2.25 -6.42
CA LEU A 56 4.11 2.22 -5.05
C LEU A 56 5.65 2.27 -4.98
N GLU A 57 6.35 1.75 -6.00
CA GLU A 57 7.82 1.75 -6.05
C GLU A 57 8.41 2.99 -6.74
N THR A 58 7.59 3.84 -7.35
CA THR A 58 8.09 4.91 -8.23
C THR A 58 8.53 6.14 -7.44
N SER A 59 7.63 6.69 -6.64
CA SER A 59 7.84 7.93 -5.89
C SER A 59 7.00 7.95 -4.62
N GLU A 60 7.41 8.77 -3.64
CA GLU A 60 6.60 9.04 -2.45
C GLU A 60 5.23 9.64 -2.81
N GLU A 61 5.18 10.50 -3.84
CA GLU A 61 3.93 11.12 -4.30
C GLU A 61 2.93 10.07 -4.81
N ASP A 62 3.39 9.14 -5.64
CA ASP A 62 2.53 8.08 -6.19
C ASP A 62 2.13 7.09 -5.10
N PHE A 63 3.01 6.79 -4.16
CA PHE A 63 2.67 6.00 -2.99
C PHE A 63 1.53 6.64 -2.18
N ASN A 64 1.66 7.92 -1.84
CA ASN A 64 0.66 8.65 -1.06
C ASN A 64 -0.69 8.75 -1.79
N LYS A 65 -0.69 8.88 -3.12
CA LYS A 65 -1.93 8.84 -3.92
C LYS A 65 -2.63 7.49 -3.81
N ILE A 66 -1.88 6.39 -3.92
CA ILE A 66 -2.42 5.04 -3.79
C ILE A 66 -2.93 4.79 -2.37
N LEU A 67 -2.17 5.21 -1.36
CA LEU A 67 -2.57 5.07 0.04
C LEU A 67 -3.86 5.84 0.34
N SER A 68 -3.96 7.09 -0.13
CA SER A 68 -5.17 7.90 0.00
C SER A 68 -6.38 7.25 -0.69
N PHE A 69 -6.20 6.73 -1.91
CA PHE A 69 -7.23 5.95 -2.59
C PHE A 69 -7.68 4.73 -1.76
N CYS A 70 -6.71 4.03 -1.15
CA CYS A 70 -6.98 2.87 -0.32
C CYS A 70 -7.81 3.22 0.93
N HIS A 71 -7.48 4.33 1.62
CA HIS A 71 -8.24 4.79 2.78
C HIS A 71 -9.66 5.25 2.45
N ILE A 72 -9.90 5.83 1.28
CA ILE A 72 -11.24 6.19 0.84
C ILE A 72 -12.11 4.93 0.67
N GLN A 73 -11.57 3.87 0.07
CA GLN A 73 -12.34 2.64 -0.14
C GLN A 73 -12.60 1.84 1.15
N VAL A 74 -11.78 2.00 2.19
CA VAL A 74 -12.07 1.41 3.50
C VAL A 74 -13.25 2.13 4.17
N ASN A 75 -13.32 3.47 4.08
CA ASN A 75 -14.38 4.25 4.72
C ASN A 75 -15.75 4.13 4.03
N GLU A 76 -15.80 3.99 2.69
CA GLU A 76 -17.07 3.76 1.98
C GLU A 76 -17.65 2.35 2.22
N GLY A 77 -16.88 1.42 2.80
CA GLY A 77 -17.32 0.07 3.14
C GLY A 77 -18.03 -0.06 4.51
N ASP A 78 -17.98 0.99 5.34
CA ASP A 78 -18.54 0.99 6.70
C ASP A 78 -19.86 1.79 6.84
N GLU A 79 -20.33 2.46 5.78
CA GLU A 79 -21.55 3.29 5.81
C GLU A 79 -22.87 2.55 5.51
N ASP A 80 -22.90 1.21 5.57
CA ASP A 80 -24.10 0.42 5.26
C ASP A 80 -24.56 -0.50 6.42
N VAL A 81 -24.51 -0.02 7.68
CA VAL A 81 -25.35 -0.58 8.76
C VAL A 81 -25.69 0.48 9.81
N HIS A 82 -26.82 1.21 9.65
CA HIS A 82 -27.79 1.51 10.72
C HIS A 82 -29.07 2.14 10.19
#